data_AF-A0A5B8XGD1-F1
#
_entry.id   AF-A0A5B8XGD1-F1
#
_cell.length_a   1.000
_cell.length_b   1.000
_cell.length_c   1.000
_cell.angle_alpha   90.00
_cell.angle_beta   90.00
_cell.angle_gamma   90.00
#
_symmetry.space_group_name_H-M   'P 1'
#
loop_
_entity.id
_entity.type
_entity.pdbx_description
1 polymer ?
#
loop_
_entity_poly.entity_id
_entity_poly.type
_entity_poly.pdbx_seq_one_letter_code
_entity_poly.pdbx_strand_id
1 'polypeptide(L)'
;MVAKLKKSHKKIQHLGKINDDNMELFPKPKIIKLPAWRWKELSDYNGFTGRERINGWRLVKFLIAQKLVENPVGKPCEICGTTHETNYHNENYYEPWKPYILCKTCHFALHNRLKGKWSEWQELINKHSKIQNEWFMKLSSEKIDMAKELREKHGEDIADIIKNCKLIPENIIVKY
;
A
#
# COMPACT_ATOMS: atom_id res chain seq x y z
N MET A 1 -85.18 25.76 16.07
CA MET A 1 -84.07 25.92 17.03
C MET A 1 -82.79 26.18 16.25
N VAL A 2 -82.04 27.18 16.69
CA VAL A 2 -80.83 27.74 16.07
C VAL A 2 -79.61 26.90 16.48
N ALA A 3 -78.71 26.59 15.53
CA ALA A 3 -77.28 26.46 15.83
C ALA A 3 -76.44 26.64 14.56
N LYS A 4 -75.82 27.83 14.45
CA LYS A 4 -74.76 28.18 13.51
C LYS A 4 -73.51 27.34 13.80
N LEU A 5 -72.94 26.68 12.79
CA LEU A 5 -71.56 26.19 12.83
C LEU A 5 -70.66 27.10 11.98
N LYS A 6 -69.72 27.72 12.69
CA LYS A 6 -68.79 28.75 12.22
C LYS A 6 -67.69 28.12 11.35
N LYS A 7 -67.39 28.76 10.21
CA LYS A 7 -66.17 28.54 9.42
C LYS A 7 -64.94 28.93 10.25
N SER A 8 -64.05 27.98 10.56
CA SER A 8 -62.71 28.30 11.07
C SER A 8 -61.70 28.34 9.92
N HIS A 9 -61.26 29.54 9.56
CA HIS A 9 -60.07 29.72 8.73
C HIS A 9 -58.84 29.45 9.59
N LYS A 10 -58.18 28.30 9.42
CA LYS A 10 -56.84 28.09 9.95
C LYS A 10 -55.84 28.69 8.96
N LYS A 11 -55.26 29.81 9.38
CA LYS A 11 -54.10 30.47 8.78
C LYS A 11 -52.91 29.50 8.88
N ILE A 12 -52.47 28.93 7.76
CA ILE A 12 -51.17 28.25 7.69
C ILE A 12 -50.14 29.37 7.55
N GLN A 13 -49.56 29.79 8.68
CA GLN A 13 -48.38 30.65 8.71
C GLN A 13 -47.14 29.79 9.00
N HIS A 14 -46.06 30.16 8.31
CA HIS A 14 -44.68 29.69 8.46
C HIS A 14 -44.31 28.38 7.74
N LEU A 15 -44.16 28.51 6.42
CA LEU A 15 -42.98 27.93 5.75
C LEU A 15 -41.74 28.49 6.45
N GLY A 16 -41.09 27.65 7.25
CA GLY A 16 -39.74 27.94 7.74
C GLY A 16 -38.84 28.17 6.53
N LYS A 17 -38.14 29.30 6.52
CA LYS A 17 -37.03 29.52 5.60
C LYS A 17 -36.01 28.41 5.86
N ILE A 18 -35.80 27.55 4.88
CA ILE A 18 -34.66 26.66 4.84
C ILE A 18 -33.46 27.59 4.59
N ASN A 19 -32.59 27.74 5.58
CA ASN A 19 -31.33 28.44 5.38
C ASN A 19 -30.45 27.56 4.47
N ASP A 20 -30.21 28.03 3.25
CA ASP A 20 -29.38 27.39 2.22
C ASP A 20 -27.86 27.38 2.54
N ASP A 21 -27.46 27.59 3.80
CA ASP A 21 -26.08 27.92 4.14
C ASP A 21 -25.20 26.74 4.59
N ASN A 22 -25.64 25.48 4.49
CA ASN A 22 -24.78 24.33 4.82
C ASN A 22 -25.07 23.09 3.96
N MET A 23 -24.93 23.24 2.65
CA MET A 23 -24.95 22.10 1.72
C MET A 23 -23.60 21.97 0.99
N GLU A 24 -22.47 21.94 1.72
CA GLU A 24 -21.27 21.25 1.21
C GLU A 24 -21.52 19.74 1.32
N LEU A 25 -22.32 19.21 0.38
CA LEU A 25 -22.76 17.80 0.36
C LEU A 25 -21.61 16.79 0.16
N PHE A 26 -20.39 17.25 -0.13
CA PHE A 26 -19.21 16.39 -0.24
C PHE A 26 -17.96 17.12 0.27
N PRO A 27 -17.27 16.60 1.30
CA PRO A 27 -16.01 17.19 1.75
C PRO A 27 -15.00 17.15 0.60
N LYS A 28 -14.33 18.29 0.34
CA LYS A 28 -13.29 18.37 -0.69
C LYS A 28 -12.19 17.33 -0.41
N PRO A 29 -11.64 16.68 -1.45
CA PRO A 29 -10.62 15.65 -1.26
C PRO A 29 -9.37 16.25 -0.62
N LYS A 30 -8.84 15.54 0.37
CA LYS A 30 -7.61 15.93 1.07
C LYS A 30 -6.41 15.53 0.22
N ILE A 31 -5.58 16.50 -0.16
CA ILE A 31 -4.35 16.23 -0.90
C ILE A 31 -3.22 15.94 0.09
N ILE A 32 -2.52 14.82 -0.08
CA ILE A 32 -1.38 14.40 0.74
C ILE A 32 -0.16 14.17 -0.14
N LYS A 33 0.98 14.75 0.23
CA LYS A 33 2.28 14.47 -0.39
C LYS A 33 2.94 13.29 0.27
N LEU A 34 3.45 12.37 -0.53
CA LEU A 34 4.23 11.24 -0.07
C LEU A 34 5.56 11.68 0.54
N PRO A 35 6.14 10.89 1.46
CA PRO A 35 7.42 11.20 2.06
C PRO A 35 8.53 11.26 0.99
N ALA A 36 9.43 12.23 1.12
CA ALA A 36 10.57 12.35 0.21
C ALA A 36 11.62 11.27 0.47
N TRP A 37 12.19 10.73 -0.60
CA TRP A 37 13.40 9.90 -0.53
C TRP A 37 14.63 10.80 -0.49
N ARG A 38 15.43 10.71 0.57
CA ARG A 38 16.58 11.61 0.82
C ARG A 38 17.95 10.93 0.69
N TRP A 39 17.97 9.69 0.22
CA TRP A 39 19.20 8.90 0.06
C TRP A 39 19.55 8.75 -1.43
N LYS A 40 20.68 8.09 -1.70
CA LYS A 40 21.07 7.71 -3.06
C LYS A 40 19.96 6.90 -3.74
N GLU A 41 19.83 7.07 -5.05
CA GLU A 41 18.91 6.27 -5.85
C GLU A 41 19.25 4.77 -5.71
N LEU A 42 18.19 3.95 -5.65
CA LEU A 42 18.34 2.50 -5.57
C LEU A 42 18.74 1.95 -6.93
N SER A 43 19.48 0.85 -6.96
CA SER A 43 19.69 0.09 -8.18
C SER A 43 18.41 -0.63 -8.61
N ASP A 44 18.36 -1.04 -9.87
CA ASP A 44 17.26 -1.85 -10.39
C ASP A 44 17.22 -3.24 -9.74
N TYR A 45 16.03 -3.82 -9.68
CA TYR A 45 15.79 -5.11 -9.05
C TYR A 45 14.62 -5.81 -9.74
N ASN A 46 14.86 -7.02 -10.27
CA ASN A 46 13.86 -7.82 -11.01
C ASN A 46 13.06 -7.03 -12.08
N GLY A 47 13.76 -6.20 -12.86
CA GLY A 47 13.15 -5.34 -13.89
C GLY A 47 12.56 -4.03 -13.39
N PHE A 48 12.34 -3.88 -12.08
CA PHE A 48 11.88 -2.63 -11.50
C PHE A 48 13.03 -1.64 -11.38
N THR A 49 12.80 -0.44 -11.89
CA THR A 49 13.76 0.66 -11.79
C THR A 49 13.98 1.10 -10.35
N GLY A 50 15.14 1.68 -10.06
CA GLY A 50 15.40 2.36 -8.79
C GLY A 50 14.28 3.32 -8.35
N ARG A 51 13.69 4.04 -9.31
CA ARG A 51 12.59 4.98 -9.09
C ARG A 51 11.30 4.28 -8.68
N GLU A 52 10.91 3.21 -9.36
CA GLU A 52 9.72 2.42 -9.01
C GLU A 52 9.84 1.84 -7.60
N ARG A 53 11.05 1.38 -7.24
CA ARG A 53 11.32 0.88 -5.88
C ARG A 53 11.18 1.97 -4.82
N ILE A 54 11.69 3.16 -5.10
CA ILE A 54 11.54 4.33 -4.22
C ILE A 54 10.06 4.70 -4.10
N ASN A 55 9.31 4.73 -5.21
CA ASN A 55 7.88 5.05 -5.20
C ASN A 55 7.08 4.05 -4.36
N GLY A 56 7.38 2.75 -4.47
CA GLY A 56 6.81 1.72 -3.60
C GLY A 56 7.09 1.96 -2.12
N TRP A 57 8.35 2.30 -1.76
CA TRP A 57 8.70 2.69 -0.39
C TRP A 57 7.89 3.89 0.10
N ARG A 58 7.75 4.92 -0.73
CA ARG A 58 7.01 6.15 -0.39
C ARG A 58 5.55 5.85 -0.08
N LEU A 59 4.90 5.09 -0.96
CA LEU A 59 3.51 4.69 -0.80
C LEU A 59 3.31 3.87 0.48
N VAL A 60 4.16 2.87 0.73
CA VAL A 60 4.06 2.04 1.94
C VAL A 60 4.25 2.84 3.21
N LYS A 61 5.21 3.78 3.25
CA LYS A 61 5.38 4.66 4.42
C LYS A 61 4.16 5.53 4.68
N PHE A 62 3.52 6.03 3.63
CA PHE A 62 2.23 6.70 3.75
C PHE A 62 1.15 5.78 4.31
N LEU A 63 0.99 4.58 3.77
CA LEU A 63 -0.03 3.62 4.22
C LEU A 63 0.15 3.22 5.69
N ILE A 64 1.40 3.02 6.15
CA ILE A 64 1.71 2.78 7.57
C ILE A 64 1.30 3.98 8.42
N ALA A 65 1.64 5.20 7.99
CA ALA A 65 1.32 6.42 8.74
C ALA A 65 -0.20 6.65 8.84
N GLN A 66 -0.97 6.21 7.85
CA GLN A 66 -2.44 6.23 7.87
C GLN A 66 -3.04 5.00 8.57
N LYS A 67 -2.22 4.08 9.10
CA LYS A 67 -2.66 2.80 9.71
C LYS A 67 -3.48 1.91 8.76
N LEU A 68 -3.28 2.05 7.45
CA LEU A 68 -3.93 1.24 6.41
C LEU A 68 -3.21 -0.08 6.16
N VAL A 69 -1.93 -0.13 6.51
CA VAL A 69 -1.14 -1.37 6.61
C VAL A 69 -0.41 -1.37 7.94
N GLU A 70 -0.07 -2.56 8.43
CA GLU A 70 0.61 -2.72 9.71
C GLU A 70 2.03 -2.12 9.68
N ASN A 71 2.57 -1.74 10.83
CA ASN A 71 3.98 -1.38 10.96
C ASN A 71 4.82 -2.66 11.16
N PRO A 72 5.82 -2.95 10.30
CA PRO A 72 6.59 -4.20 10.39
C PRO A 72 7.55 -4.25 11.57
N VAL A 73 7.84 -3.11 12.23
CA VAL A 73 8.81 -3.06 13.34
C VAL A 73 8.33 -3.92 14.51
N GLY A 74 9.18 -4.86 14.93
CA GLY A 74 8.87 -5.80 16.02
C GLY A 74 8.01 -6.99 15.60
N LYS A 75 7.63 -7.09 14.32
CA LYS A 75 6.89 -8.25 13.79
C LYS A 75 7.83 -9.38 13.42
N PRO A 76 7.42 -10.65 13.54
CA PRO A 76 8.27 -11.78 13.18
C PRO A 76 8.69 -11.73 11.71
N CYS A 77 9.98 -11.94 11.46
CA CYS A 77 10.52 -12.17 10.13
C CYS A 77 9.88 -13.44 9.54
N GLU A 78 9.37 -13.36 8.32
CA GLU A 78 8.70 -14.48 7.65
C GLU A 78 9.63 -15.63 7.28
N ILE A 79 10.94 -15.43 7.35
CA ILE A 79 11.93 -16.48 7.14
C ILE A 79 12.37 -17.08 8.47
N CYS A 80 13.04 -16.29 9.32
CA CYS A 80 13.69 -16.82 10.53
C CYS A 80 12.91 -16.60 11.84
N GLY A 81 11.76 -15.92 11.81
CA GLY A 81 10.91 -15.67 12.98
C GLY A 81 11.40 -14.60 13.96
N THR A 82 12.61 -14.05 13.80
CA THR A 82 13.11 -12.97 14.68
C THR A 82 12.26 -11.70 14.56
N THR A 83 12.14 -10.93 15.64
CA THR A 83 11.42 -9.65 15.67
C THR A 83 12.36 -8.43 15.65
N HIS A 84 13.68 -8.65 15.58
CA HIS A 84 14.68 -7.59 15.57
C HIS A 84 14.90 -7.02 14.16
N GLU A 85 14.98 -5.69 14.07
CA GLU A 85 15.27 -4.94 12.84
C GLU A 85 14.42 -5.36 11.63
N THR A 86 13.13 -5.61 11.86
CA THR A 86 12.20 -6.03 10.81
C THR A 86 11.67 -4.86 9.99
N ASN A 87 11.59 -5.07 8.68
CA ASN A 87 11.14 -4.09 7.72
C ASN A 87 10.46 -4.80 6.55
N TYR A 88 9.80 -4.02 5.70
CA TYR A 88 9.15 -4.55 4.51
C TYR A 88 10.14 -4.82 3.38
N HIS A 89 9.88 -5.89 2.66
CA HIS A 89 10.50 -6.28 1.41
C HIS A 89 9.41 -6.52 0.36
N ASN A 90 9.66 -6.13 -0.88
CA ASN A 90 8.78 -6.41 -2.00
C ASN A 90 9.59 -7.09 -3.11
N GLU A 91 9.07 -8.20 -3.61
CA GLU A 91 9.51 -8.79 -4.88
C GLU A 91 8.75 -8.17 -6.06
N ASN A 92 7.46 -7.87 -5.87
CA ASN A 92 6.62 -7.13 -6.82
C ASN A 92 6.43 -5.68 -6.34
N TYR A 93 7.06 -4.71 -7.02
CA TYR A 93 6.95 -3.29 -6.65
C TYR A 93 5.70 -2.58 -7.20
N TYR A 94 4.83 -3.27 -7.96
CA TYR A 94 3.52 -2.74 -8.38
C TYR A 94 2.39 -3.03 -7.38
N GLU A 95 2.61 -3.92 -6.42
CA GLU A 95 1.72 -4.11 -5.27
C GLU A 95 2.48 -3.94 -3.94
N PRO A 96 3.10 -2.78 -3.68
CA PRO A 96 3.99 -2.61 -2.54
C PRO A 96 3.29 -2.72 -1.17
N TRP A 97 1.94 -2.69 -1.15
CA TRP A 97 1.10 -2.93 0.03
C TRP A 97 0.86 -4.42 0.34
N LYS A 98 1.43 -5.34 -0.45
CA LYS A 98 1.54 -6.77 -0.13
C LYS A 98 3.01 -7.17 0.16
N PRO A 99 3.70 -6.50 1.10
CA PRO A 99 5.10 -6.78 1.37
C PRO A 99 5.28 -8.05 2.20
N TYR A 100 6.49 -8.57 2.15
CA TYR A 100 7.00 -9.53 3.11
C TYR A 100 7.70 -8.82 4.27
N ILE A 101 7.54 -9.30 5.49
CA ILE A 101 8.25 -8.80 6.67
C ILE A 101 9.54 -9.58 6.83
N LEU A 102 10.68 -8.90 6.66
CA LEU A 102 12.00 -9.50 6.79
C LEU A 102 12.85 -8.75 7.80
N CYS A 103 13.62 -9.49 8.61
CA CYS A 103 14.72 -8.91 9.36
C CYS A 103 15.86 -8.50 8.42
N LYS A 104 16.72 -7.59 8.88
CA LYS A 104 17.87 -7.09 8.12
C LYS A 104 18.72 -8.20 7.50
N THR A 105 19.08 -9.23 8.27
CA THR A 105 19.91 -10.35 7.79
C THR A 105 19.26 -11.11 6.64
N CYS A 106 18.00 -11.54 6.83
CA CYS A 106 17.26 -12.26 5.79
C CYS A 106 17.01 -11.38 4.55
N HIS A 107 16.72 -10.10 4.74
CA HIS A 107 16.52 -9.15 3.64
C HIS A 107 17.80 -8.98 2.80
N PHE A 108 18.96 -8.81 3.43
CA PHE A 108 20.21 -8.71 2.69
C PHE A 108 20.62 -10.04 2.03
N ALA A 109 20.42 -11.18 2.70
CA ALA A 109 20.66 -12.49 2.10
C ALA A 109 19.81 -12.68 0.84
N LEU A 110 18.54 -12.29 0.89
CA LEU A 110 17.63 -12.31 -0.25
C LEU A 110 18.18 -11.47 -1.41
N HIS A 111 18.60 -10.22 -1.19
CA HIS A 111 19.16 -9.39 -2.27
C HIS A 111 20.49 -9.94 -2.81
N ASN A 112 21.30 -10.51 -1.93
CA ASN A 112 22.60 -11.06 -2.28
C ASN A 112 22.50 -12.36 -3.09
N ARG A 113 21.36 -13.07 -3.04
CA ARG A 113 21.11 -14.25 -3.89
C ARG A 113 21.38 -13.95 -5.38
N LEU A 114 21.00 -12.74 -5.83
CA LEU A 114 21.18 -12.26 -7.21
C LEU A 114 22.58 -11.68 -7.49
N LYS A 115 23.48 -11.75 -6.51
CA LYS A 115 24.87 -11.27 -6.58
C LYS A 115 25.88 -12.41 -6.44
N GLY A 116 25.49 -13.62 -6.86
CA GLY A 116 26.34 -14.81 -6.80
C GLY A 116 26.40 -15.50 -5.45
N LYS A 117 25.61 -15.08 -4.46
CA LYS A 117 25.53 -15.72 -3.13
C LYS A 117 24.34 -16.67 -3.03
N TRP A 118 24.13 -17.48 -4.06
CA TRP A 118 23.00 -18.41 -4.11
C TRP A 118 23.12 -19.55 -3.10
N SER A 119 24.32 -20.10 -2.91
CA SER A 119 24.56 -21.15 -1.89
C SER A 119 24.26 -20.65 -0.47
N GLU A 120 24.70 -19.44 -0.12
CA GLU A 120 24.39 -18.80 1.18
C GLU A 120 22.87 -18.64 1.37
N TRP A 121 22.15 -18.29 0.30
CA TRP A 121 20.69 -18.25 0.32
C TRP A 121 20.09 -19.63 0.54
N GLN A 122 20.58 -20.67 -0.16
CA GLN A 122 20.12 -22.05 -0.01
C GLN A 122 20.34 -22.58 1.41
N GLU A 123 21.48 -22.30 2.03
CA GLU A 123 21.75 -22.67 3.43
C GLU A 123 20.77 -21.99 4.38
N LEU A 124 20.49 -20.71 4.17
CA LEU A 124 19.55 -19.94 4.98
C LEU A 124 18.12 -20.48 4.86
N ILE A 125 17.64 -20.79 3.65
CA ILE A 125 16.29 -21.36 3.47
C ILE A 125 16.21 -22.77 4.04
N ASN A 126 17.24 -23.61 3.89
CA ASN A 126 17.24 -24.97 4.44
C ASN A 126 17.21 -24.96 5.97
N LYS A 127 17.86 -23.98 6.60
CA LYS A 127 17.85 -23.81 8.05
C LYS A 127 16.48 -23.39 8.60
N HIS A 128 15.69 -22.67 7.82
CA HIS A 128 14.50 -21.98 8.33
C HIS A 128 13.16 -22.45 7.72
N SER A 129 13.19 -23.16 6.60
CA SER A 129 11.99 -23.78 6.03
C SER A 129 11.43 -24.84 6.99
N LYS A 130 10.11 -24.83 7.13
CA LYS A 130 9.34 -25.77 7.96
C LYS A 130 8.57 -26.76 7.10
N ILE A 131 8.03 -26.31 5.97
CA ILE A 131 7.10 -27.09 5.13
C ILE A 131 7.59 -27.27 3.68
N GLN A 132 8.78 -26.78 3.35
CA GLN A 132 9.42 -26.94 2.04
C GLN A 132 8.59 -26.39 0.86
N ASN A 133 7.71 -25.42 1.11
CA ASN A 133 6.82 -24.81 0.11
C ASN A 133 6.56 -23.32 0.39
N GLU A 134 7.35 -22.72 1.28
CA GLU A 134 7.27 -21.30 1.59
C GLU A 134 7.59 -20.44 0.36
N TRP A 135 7.06 -19.23 0.33
CA TRP A 135 7.24 -18.31 -0.81
C TRP A 135 8.72 -18.06 -1.13
N PHE A 136 9.57 -17.94 -0.11
CA PHE A 136 10.98 -17.61 -0.27
C PHE A 136 11.80 -18.74 -0.91
N MET A 137 11.30 -19.97 -0.90
CA MET A 137 11.93 -21.10 -1.58
C MET A 137 11.67 -21.11 -3.09
N LYS A 138 10.65 -20.38 -3.54
CA LYS A 138 10.24 -20.32 -4.96
C LYS A 138 11.00 -19.25 -5.74
N LEU A 139 11.89 -18.50 -5.08
CA LEU A 139 12.64 -17.43 -5.70
C LEU A 139 13.77 -17.99 -6.57
N SER A 140 13.99 -17.36 -7.72
CA SER A 140 15.10 -17.69 -8.62
C SER A 140 16.46 -17.22 -8.09
N SER A 141 17.51 -17.94 -8.49
CA SER A 141 18.92 -17.53 -8.37
C SER A 141 19.32 -16.44 -9.36
N GLU A 142 18.52 -16.27 -10.41
CA GLU A 142 18.78 -15.34 -11.50
C GLU A 142 17.81 -14.17 -11.47
N LYS A 143 18.25 -13.05 -12.05
CA LYS A 143 17.39 -11.88 -12.24
C LYS A 143 16.36 -12.22 -13.29
N ILE A 144 15.10 -12.01 -12.95
CA ILE A 144 13.97 -12.06 -13.89
C ILE A 144 13.47 -10.65 -14.14
N ASP A 145 12.97 -10.36 -15.34
CA ASP A 145 12.35 -9.07 -15.63
C ASP A 145 10.85 -9.10 -15.29
N MET A 146 10.56 -9.25 -13.99
CA MET A 146 9.18 -9.34 -13.49
C MET A 146 8.39 -8.08 -13.83
N ALA A 147 9.02 -6.90 -13.81
CA ALA A 147 8.34 -5.66 -14.17
C ALA A 147 7.84 -5.68 -15.62
N LYS A 148 8.68 -6.13 -16.57
CA LYS A 148 8.28 -6.29 -17.96
C LYS A 148 7.15 -7.32 -18.12
N GLU A 149 7.27 -8.50 -17.51
CA GLU A 149 6.23 -9.52 -17.56
C GLU A 149 4.87 -9.00 -17.05
N LEU A 150 4.89 -8.20 -15.98
CA LEU A 150 3.68 -7.59 -15.43
C LEU A 150 3.08 -6.52 -16.35
N ARG A 151 3.91 -5.66 -16.97
CA ARG A 151 3.44 -4.67 -17.95
C ARG A 151 2.89 -5.32 -19.21
N GLU A 152 3.53 -6.38 -19.73
CA GLU A 152 3.03 -7.13 -20.88
C GLU A 152 1.66 -7.77 -20.59
N LYS A 153 1.47 -8.27 -19.36
CA LYS A 153 0.23 -8.92 -18.96
C LYS A 153 -0.91 -7.94 -18.63
N HIS A 154 -0.60 -6.80 -18.03
CA HIS A 154 -1.60 -5.90 -17.44
C HIS A 154 -1.66 -4.51 -18.08
N GLY A 155 -0.76 -4.22 -19.03
CA GLY A 155 -0.55 -2.89 -19.60
C GLY A 155 0.38 -2.02 -18.74
N GLU A 156 0.91 -0.96 -19.35
CA GLU A 156 1.83 -0.01 -18.70
C GLU A 156 1.25 0.67 -17.45
N ASP A 157 -0.07 0.85 -17.42
CA ASP A 157 -0.82 1.48 -16.33
C ASP A 157 -0.64 0.75 -14.97
N ILE A 158 -0.20 -0.52 -14.96
CA ILE A 158 0.10 -1.25 -13.72
C ILE A 158 1.20 -0.56 -12.90
N ALA A 159 2.10 0.19 -13.56
CA ALA A 159 3.18 0.92 -12.90
C ALA A 159 2.70 2.13 -12.10
N ASP A 160 1.47 2.62 -12.33
CA ASP A 160 0.87 3.67 -11.52
C ASP A 160 0.31 3.10 -10.20
N ILE A 161 1.21 2.85 -9.27
CA ILE A 161 0.88 2.26 -7.97
C ILE A 161 -0.04 3.12 -7.11
N ILE A 162 -0.13 4.43 -7.35
CA ILE A 162 -1.05 5.30 -6.62
C ILE A 162 -2.47 5.06 -7.15
N LYS A 163 -2.64 5.08 -8.47
CA LYS A 163 -3.91 4.77 -9.15
C LYS A 163 -4.43 3.37 -8.80
N ASN A 164 -3.52 2.39 -8.69
CA ASN A 164 -3.89 0.99 -8.49
C ASN A 164 -4.03 0.58 -7.00
N CYS A 165 -3.68 1.44 -6.04
CA CYS A 165 -3.75 1.12 -4.62
C CYS A 165 -5.16 1.32 -4.06
N LYS A 166 -5.91 0.22 -3.91
CA LYS A 166 -7.28 0.22 -3.36
C LYS A 166 -7.37 0.53 -1.86
N LEU A 167 -6.24 0.66 -1.17
CA LEU A 167 -6.22 1.00 0.25
C LEU A 167 -6.32 2.52 0.49
N ILE A 168 -6.04 3.34 -0.53
CA ILE A 168 -6.16 4.80 -0.40
C ILE A 168 -7.65 5.17 -0.37
N PRO A 169 -8.15 5.84 0.69
CA PRO A 169 -9.54 6.29 0.75
C PRO A 169 -9.89 7.23 -0.41
N GLU A 170 -11.11 7.13 -0.94
CA GLU A 170 -11.58 7.91 -2.11
C GLU A 170 -11.51 9.43 -1.90
N ASN A 171 -11.63 9.88 -0.65
CA ASN A 171 -11.53 11.29 -0.29
C ASN A 171 -10.08 11.78 -0.10
N ILE A 172 -9.07 10.97 -0.42
CA ILE A 172 -7.65 11.31 -0.34
C ILE A 172 -7.01 11.25 -1.72
N ILE A 173 -6.36 12.35 -2.12
CA ILE A 173 -5.52 12.40 -3.32
C ILE A 173 -4.07 12.37 -2.90
N VAL A 174 -3.34 11.35 -3.32
CA VAL A 174 -1.91 11.17 -3.01
C VAL A 174 -1.05 11.66 -4.17
N LYS A 175 0.05 12.38 -3.85
CA LYS A 175 1.02 12.89 -4.83
C LYS A 175 2.46 12.60 -4.39
N TYR A 176 3.38 12.43 -5.34
CA TYR A 176 4.80 12.19 -5.09
C TYR A 176 5.55 13.38 -4.48
#